data_AF-A0A0Q3M6W1-F1
#
_entry.id   AF-A0A0Q3M6W1-F1
#
_cell.length_a   1.000
_cell.length_b   1.000
_cell.length_c   1.000
_cell.angle_alpha   90.00
_cell.angle_beta   90.00
_cell.angle_gamma   90.00
#
_symmetry.space_group_name_H-M   'P 1'
#
loop_
_entity.id
_entity.type
_entity.pdbx_description
1 polymer ?
#
loop_
_entity_poly.entity_id
_entity_poly.type
_entity_poly.pdbx_seq_one_letter_code
_entity_poly.pdbx_strand_id
1 'polypeptide(L)'
;MNLTQDDLDQGFIHYFHTGLQGLCDLVKFDATDGINALIDRYVCITIGFIDMVFPEVINKSVTREKGGKVTFKTDLLSTSDVNGPDENLCFSVIRSSAWGHVENFYSPGVPVVFFTQLQLASNKIYCIHTGEDEVKIDSFEFEVTDGYNLVFLTFRVTITDVDNKKPILTIGDLVACG
;
A
#
# COMPACT_ATOMS: atom_id res chain seq x y z
N MET A 1 -47.40 -12.77 -14.03
CA MET A 1 -46.98 -11.87 -15.13
C MET A 1 -46.18 -12.73 -16.07
N ASN A 2 -46.55 -12.79 -17.35
CA ASN A 2 -45.84 -13.61 -18.33
C ASN A 2 -45.02 -12.67 -19.21
N LEU A 3 -43.73 -12.95 -19.34
CA LEU A 3 -42.78 -12.25 -20.18
C LEU A 3 -42.36 -13.21 -21.30
N THR A 4 -42.04 -12.68 -22.48
CA THR A 4 -41.62 -13.46 -23.63
C THR A 4 -40.12 -13.33 -23.89
N GLN A 5 -39.57 -14.23 -24.71
CA GLN A 5 -38.19 -14.11 -25.18
C GLN A 5 -38.00 -12.82 -25.99
N ASP A 6 -39.00 -12.40 -26.76
CA ASP A 6 -38.97 -11.15 -27.53
C ASP A 6 -38.87 -9.91 -26.62
N ASP A 7 -39.55 -9.91 -25.46
CA ASP A 7 -39.41 -8.84 -24.46
C ASP A 7 -37.98 -8.77 -23.89
N LEU A 8 -37.31 -9.91 -23.74
CA LEU A 8 -35.91 -9.98 -23.29
C LEU A 8 -34.97 -9.49 -24.40
N ASP A 9 -35.16 -9.95 -25.64
CA ASP A 9 -34.31 -9.64 -26.79
C ASP A 9 -34.42 -8.17 -27.21
N GLN A 10 -35.61 -7.57 -27.07
CA GLN A 10 -35.83 -6.12 -27.27
C GLN A 10 -35.37 -5.28 -26.08
N GLY A 11 -34.93 -5.90 -24.99
CA GLY A 11 -34.41 -5.21 -23.80
C GLY A 11 -35.47 -4.54 -22.95
N PHE A 12 -36.75 -4.94 -23.03
CA PHE A 12 -37.81 -4.44 -22.15
C PHE A 12 -37.72 -4.98 -20.73
N ILE A 13 -36.93 -6.04 -20.53
CA ILE A 13 -36.65 -6.62 -19.21
C ILE A 13 -35.34 -6.02 -18.70
N HIS A 14 -35.42 -5.27 -17.61
CA HIS A 14 -34.27 -4.68 -16.93
C HIS A 14 -34.06 -5.30 -15.56
N TYR A 15 -32.82 -5.71 -15.32
CA TYR A 15 -32.37 -6.06 -13.99
C TYR A 15 -31.80 -4.82 -13.29
N PHE A 16 -32.19 -4.60 -12.03
CA PHE A 16 -31.67 -3.53 -11.18
C PHE A 16 -31.23 -4.11 -9.84
N HIS A 17 -29.94 -4.01 -9.54
CA HIS A 17 -29.41 -4.41 -8.25
C HIS A 17 -29.63 -3.33 -7.20
N THR A 18 -30.11 -3.71 -6.03
CA THR A 18 -30.44 -2.79 -4.92
C THR A 18 -29.27 -2.56 -3.95
N GLY A 19 -28.08 -3.10 -4.22
CA GLY A 19 -26.86 -2.81 -3.46
C GLY A 19 -26.65 -3.63 -2.19
N LEU A 20 -27.51 -4.63 -1.93
CA LEU A 20 -27.27 -5.60 -0.86
C LEU A 20 -26.18 -6.57 -1.32
N GLN A 21 -25.04 -6.54 -0.63
CA GLN A 21 -23.85 -7.33 -0.96
C GLN A 21 -24.19 -8.82 -1.13
N GLY A 22 -23.74 -9.41 -2.24
CA GLY A 22 -23.93 -10.82 -2.54
C GLY A 22 -23.16 -11.23 -3.79
N LEU A 23 -22.66 -12.47 -3.81
CA LEU A 23 -21.93 -13.06 -4.96
C LEU A 23 -22.85 -13.37 -6.15
N CYS A 24 -24.17 -13.43 -5.91
CA CYS A 24 -25.15 -13.86 -6.88
C CYS A 24 -26.55 -13.39 -6.46
N ASP A 25 -27.21 -12.65 -7.34
CA ASP A 25 -28.66 -12.45 -7.25
C ASP A 25 -29.35 -13.62 -7.99
N LEU A 26 -30.11 -14.41 -7.24
CA LEU A 26 -30.77 -15.60 -7.77
C LEU A 26 -32.18 -15.25 -8.24
N VAL A 27 -32.42 -15.32 -9.55
CA VAL A 27 -33.74 -15.13 -10.13
C VAL A 27 -34.36 -16.49 -10.42
N LYS A 28 -35.53 -16.73 -9.83
CA LYS A 28 -36.34 -17.92 -10.08
C LYS A 28 -37.40 -17.63 -11.13
N PHE A 29 -37.54 -18.52 -12.11
CA PHE A 29 -38.55 -18.40 -13.15
C PHE A 29 -39.02 -19.78 -13.63
N ASP A 30 -40.20 -19.79 -14.24
CA ASP A 30 -40.71 -20.92 -15.01
C ASP A 30 -40.66 -20.55 -16.49
N ALA A 31 -40.32 -21.50 -17.35
CA ALA A 31 -40.28 -21.32 -18.80
C ALA A 31 -41.24 -22.27 -19.48
N THR A 32 -41.88 -21.84 -20.57
CA THR A 32 -42.80 -22.68 -21.33
C THR A 32 -42.76 -22.31 -22.81
N ASP A 33 -42.96 -23.29 -23.69
CA ASP A 33 -43.17 -23.11 -25.13
C ASP A 33 -44.68 -23.05 -25.50
N GLY A 34 -45.57 -23.04 -24.48
CA GLY A 34 -47.02 -23.10 -24.63
C GLY A 34 -47.61 -24.51 -24.61
N ILE A 35 -46.77 -25.55 -24.68
CA ILE A 35 -47.18 -26.97 -24.64
C ILE A 35 -46.51 -27.68 -23.44
N ASN A 36 -45.21 -27.46 -23.28
CA ASN A 36 -44.35 -27.99 -22.24
C ASN A 36 -43.94 -26.89 -21.27
N ALA A 37 -43.73 -27.23 -20.00
CA ALA A 37 -43.26 -26.29 -18.98
C ALA A 37 -42.01 -26.82 -18.26
N LEU A 38 -41.03 -25.94 -18.08
CA LEU A 38 -39.88 -26.09 -17.22
C LEU A 38 -40.11 -25.27 -15.95
N ILE A 39 -40.44 -25.95 -14.87
CA ILE A 39 -40.72 -25.34 -13.57
C ILE A 39 -39.43 -25.23 -12.75
N ASP A 40 -39.37 -24.24 -11.87
CA ASP A 40 -38.30 -24.04 -10.89
C ASP A 40 -36.92 -23.91 -11.55
N ARG A 41 -36.81 -23.07 -12.58
CA ARG A 41 -35.52 -22.69 -13.14
C ARG A 41 -34.92 -21.52 -12.36
N TYR A 42 -33.60 -21.48 -12.36
CA TYR A 42 -32.82 -20.44 -11.69
C TYR A 42 -31.78 -19.89 -12.65
N VAL A 43 -31.60 -18.57 -12.64
CA VAL A 43 -30.43 -17.90 -13.21
C VAL A 43 -29.72 -17.14 -12.11
N CYS A 44 -28.40 -17.25 -12.11
CA CYS A 44 -27.54 -16.50 -11.20
C CYS A 44 -27.03 -15.26 -11.94
N ILE A 45 -27.31 -14.08 -11.40
CA ILE A 45 -26.74 -12.82 -11.87
C ILE A 45 -25.56 -12.49 -10.96
N THR A 46 -24.35 -12.66 -11.49
CA THR A 46 -23.11 -12.35 -10.76
C THR A 46 -22.82 -10.87 -10.88
N ILE A 47 -22.68 -10.21 -9.73
CA ILE A 47 -22.31 -8.80 -9.63
C ILE A 47 -20.86 -8.75 -9.20
N GLY A 48 -20.04 -8.00 -9.92
CA GLY A 48 -18.67 -7.76 -9.49
C GLY A 48 -18.68 -7.04 -8.15
N PHE A 49 -17.99 -7.60 -7.15
CA PHE A 49 -17.73 -6.85 -5.92
C PHE A 49 -16.80 -5.69 -6.24
N ILE A 50 -17.12 -4.52 -5.69
CA ILE A 50 -16.11 -3.53 -5.40
C ILE A 50 -15.49 -3.99 -4.09
N ASP A 51 -14.17 -4.18 -4.08
CA ASP A 51 -13.47 -4.48 -2.84
C ASP A 51 -13.65 -3.30 -1.87
N MET A 52 -14.22 -3.58 -0.70
CA MET A 52 -14.45 -2.58 0.35
C MET A 52 -13.54 -2.82 1.58
N VAL A 53 -12.61 -3.77 1.49
CA VAL A 53 -11.64 -4.03 2.56
C VAL A 53 -10.38 -3.26 2.23
N PHE A 54 -9.94 -2.43 3.17
CA PHE A 54 -8.72 -1.65 2.99
C PHE A 54 -7.49 -2.50 3.30
N PRO A 55 -6.37 -2.28 2.59
CA PRO A 55 -5.10 -2.91 2.92
C PRO A 55 -4.68 -2.64 4.36
N GLU A 56 -4.19 -3.66 5.05
CA GLU A 56 -3.57 -3.53 6.36
C GLU A 56 -2.12 -3.04 6.21
N VAL A 57 -1.67 -2.16 7.12
CA VAL A 57 -0.35 -1.52 7.05
C VAL A 57 0.42 -1.71 8.36
N ILE A 58 1.62 -2.26 8.25
CA ILE A 58 2.66 -2.13 9.27
C ILE A 58 3.49 -0.89 8.94
N ASN A 59 3.54 0.07 9.87
CA ASN A 59 4.32 1.30 9.71
C ASN A 59 5.05 1.61 11.03
N LYS A 60 6.30 1.17 11.14
CA LYS A 60 7.17 1.41 12.28
C LYS A 60 8.24 2.41 11.93
N SER A 61 8.42 3.41 12.78
CA SER A 61 9.51 4.37 12.66
C SER A 61 10.88 3.67 12.76
N VAL A 62 11.86 4.22 12.06
CA VAL A 62 13.25 3.75 12.12
C VAL A 62 14.15 4.78 12.77
N THR A 63 15.05 4.33 13.64
CA THR A 63 16.13 5.14 14.19
C THR A 63 17.44 4.76 13.51
N ARG A 64 18.23 5.75 13.12
CA ARG A 64 19.48 5.54 12.37
C ARG A 64 20.61 6.39 12.93
N GLU A 65 21.82 5.81 12.95
CA GLU A 65 23.06 6.50 13.26
C GLU A 65 23.54 7.40 12.09
N LYS A 66 24.19 8.53 12.43
CA LYS A 66 24.75 9.50 11.48
C LYS A 66 25.70 8.82 10.48
N GLY A 67 25.50 9.02 9.17
CA GLY A 67 26.44 8.57 8.11
C GLY A 67 26.15 7.26 7.32
N GLY A 68 25.07 6.50 7.60
CA GLY A 68 24.66 5.31 6.80
C GLY A 68 23.68 5.48 5.59
N LYS A 69 23.00 4.40 5.20
CA LYS A 69 21.87 4.36 4.24
C LYS A 69 20.71 3.63 4.94
N VAL A 70 19.46 4.09 4.79
CA VAL A 70 18.30 3.41 5.41
C VAL A 70 17.65 2.51 4.36
N THR A 71 17.75 1.20 4.56
CA THR A 71 16.99 0.27 3.74
C THR A 71 15.61 0.09 4.37
N PHE A 72 14.56 0.40 3.61
CA PHE A 72 13.20 0.04 4.00
C PHE A 72 13.09 -1.48 3.96
N LYS A 73 12.85 -2.08 5.12
CA LYS A 73 12.64 -3.51 5.27
C LYS A 73 11.19 -3.76 5.65
N THR A 74 10.71 -4.96 5.36
CA THR A 74 9.32 -5.38 5.62
C THR A 74 8.95 -5.39 7.10
N ASP A 75 9.93 -5.46 8.01
CA ASP A 75 9.69 -5.34 9.45
C ASP A 75 9.34 -3.91 9.89
N LEU A 76 9.69 -2.91 9.06
CA LEU A 76 9.43 -1.49 9.26
C LEU A 76 8.22 -0.99 8.48
N LEU A 77 8.10 -1.39 7.21
CA LEU A 77 6.99 -1.00 6.34
C LEU A 77 6.53 -2.21 5.54
N SER A 78 5.27 -2.62 5.67
CA SER A 78 4.68 -3.67 4.83
C SER A 78 3.17 -3.51 4.74
N THR A 79 2.60 -3.96 3.63
CA THR A 79 1.16 -3.99 3.42
C THR A 79 0.68 -5.40 3.09
N SER A 80 -0.53 -5.72 3.51
CA SER A 80 -1.21 -6.97 3.16
C SER A 80 -2.69 -6.73 2.93
N ASP A 81 -3.30 -7.55 2.09
CA ASP A 81 -4.73 -7.47 1.78
C ASP A 81 -5.35 -8.87 1.77
N VAL A 82 -6.56 -9.01 2.32
CA VAL A 82 -7.22 -10.32 2.47
C VAL A 82 -7.97 -10.75 1.20
N ASN A 83 -8.26 -9.80 0.31
CA ASN A 83 -9.04 -9.99 -0.91
C ASN A 83 -8.16 -10.03 -2.17
N GLY A 84 -6.88 -9.66 -2.05
CA GLY A 84 -5.92 -9.66 -3.15
C GLY A 84 -4.55 -10.23 -2.79
N PRO A 85 -3.73 -10.55 -3.79
CA PRO A 85 -2.34 -10.93 -3.56
C PRO A 85 -1.52 -9.70 -3.12
N ASP A 86 -0.92 -9.78 -1.92
CA ASP A 86 -0.10 -8.71 -1.32
C ASP A 86 0.94 -8.12 -2.28
N GLU A 87 1.54 -8.96 -3.14
CA GLU A 87 2.58 -8.58 -4.10
C GLU A 87 2.17 -7.46 -5.08
N ASN A 88 0.88 -7.31 -5.33
CA ASN A 88 0.32 -6.31 -6.24
C ASN A 88 -0.02 -4.98 -5.57
N LEU A 89 0.04 -4.91 -4.23
CA LEU A 89 -0.20 -3.66 -3.51
C LEU A 89 0.86 -2.63 -3.93
N CYS A 90 0.37 -1.45 -4.28
CA CYS A 90 1.18 -0.38 -4.85
C CYS A 90 1.34 0.76 -3.86
N PHE A 91 2.58 1.21 -3.70
CA PHE A 91 2.95 2.39 -2.92
C PHE A 91 3.22 3.56 -3.87
N SER A 92 2.71 4.73 -3.50
CA SER A 92 2.97 6.02 -4.12
C SER A 92 3.65 6.94 -3.10
N VAL A 93 4.75 7.59 -3.48
CA VAL A 93 5.40 8.61 -2.64
C VAL A 93 4.70 9.94 -2.90
N ILE A 94 3.81 10.35 -2.00
CA ILE A 94 3.07 11.62 -2.12
C ILE A 94 3.93 12.79 -1.66
N ARG A 95 4.73 12.56 -0.61
CA ARG A 95 5.70 13.55 -0.14
C ARG A 95 7.01 12.85 0.20
N SER A 96 8.04 13.18 -0.55
CA SER A 96 9.42 12.84 -0.20
C SER A 96 9.86 13.60 1.05
N SER A 97 10.82 13.01 1.77
CA SER A 97 11.57 13.70 2.80
C SER A 97 12.22 14.98 2.26
N ALA A 98 12.44 15.96 3.16
CA ALA A 98 13.18 17.18 2.81
C ALA A 98 14.67 16.93 2.52
N TRP A 99 15.19 15.78 2.94
CA TRP A 99 16.61 15.44 2.97
C TRP A 99 16.88 14.08 2.35
N GLY A 100 15.93 13.55 1.57
CA GLY A 100 16.04 12.21 1.04
C GLY A 100 14.94 11.83 0.07
N HIS A 101 15.16 10.71 -0.59
CA HIS A 101 14.25 10.15 -1.57
C HIS A 101 14.32 8.63 -1.55
N VAL A 102 13.28 8.01 -2.10
CA VAL A 102 13.22 6.57 -2.29
C VAL A 102 13.89 6.23 -3.62
N GLU A 103 14.64 5.14 -3.66
CA GLU A 103 15.29 4.61 -4.85
C GLU A 103 15.01 3.12 -5.01
N ASN A 104 15.16 2.63 -6.23
CA ASN A 104 15.08 1.21 -6.57
C ASN A 104 16.49 0.65 -6.82
N PHE A 105 16.71 -0.61 -6.45
CA PHE A 105 17.96 -1.33 -6.69
C PHE A 105 18.43 -1.33 -8.14
N TYR A 106 17.51 -1.38 -9.09
CA TYR A 106 17.86 -1.39 -10.51
C TYR A 106 18.27 -0.01 -11.05
N SER A 107 17.92 1.06 -10.34
CA SER A 107 18.15 2.45 -10.77
C SER A 107 18.68 3.31 -9.62
N PRO A 108 19.88 3.02 -9.09
CA PRO A 108 20.49 3.82 -8.03
C PRO A 108 20.73 5.27 -8.50
N GLY A 109 20.58 6.23 -7.60
CA GLY A 109 20.68 7.66 -7.89
C GLY A 109 19.42 8.28 -8.52
N VAL A 110 18.41 7.47 -8.86
CA VAL A 110 17.17 7.95 -9.49
C VAL A 110 16.01 7.83 -8.51
N PRO A 111 15.38 8.95 -8.11
CA PRO A 111 14.19 8.92 -7.27
C PRO A 111 13.07 8.11 -7.90
N VAL A 112 12.47 7.22 -7.12
CA VAL A 112 11.25 6.50 -7.49
C VAL A 112 10.08 7.02 -6.67
N VAL A 113 8.97 7.24 -7.36
CA VAL A 113 7.71 7.71 -6.77
C VAL A 113 6.64 6.62 -6.70
N PHE A 114 6.89 5.46 -7.31
CA PHE A 114 6.02 4.30 -7.26
C PHE A 114 6.83 3.01 -7.08
N PHE A 115 6.34 2.09 -6.25
CA PHE A 115 6.89 0.74 -6.09
C PHE A 115 5.83 -0.24 -5.57
N THR A 116 6.06 -1.54 -5.73
CA THR A 116 5.15 -2.57 -5.23
C THR A 116 5.60 -3.16 -3.90
N GLN A 117 4.66 -3.74 -3.16
CA GLN A 117 4.95 -4.55 -1.97
C GLN A 117 5.92 -5.69 -2.28
N LEU A 118 5.85 -6.30 -3.48
CA LEU A 118 6.83 -7.29 -3.92
C LEU A 118 8.25 -6.73 -4.01
N GLN A 119 8.42 -5.53 -4.58
CA GLN A 119 9.72 -4.88 -4.68
C GLN A 119 10.28 -4.54 -3.29
N LEU A 120 9.42 -4.05 -2.40
CA LEU A 120 9.79 -3.79 -1.01
C LEU A 120 10.19 -5.08 -0.28
N ALA A 121 9.39 -6.15 -0.40
CA ALA A 121 9.67 -7.47 0.19
C ALA A 121 10.93 -8.13 -0.35
N SER A 122 11.27 -7.84 -1.61
CA SER A 122 12.51 -8.30 -2.24
C SER A 122 13.75 -7.47 -1.85
N ASN A 123 13.65 -6.55 -0.87
CA ASN A 123 14.71 -5.62 -0.48
C ASN A 123 15.24 -4.75 -1.64
N LYS A 124 14.39 -4.45 -2.63
CA LYS A 124 14.77 -3.65 -3.80
C LYS A 124 14.50 -2.17 -3.63
N ILE A 125 13.83 -1.77 -2.55
CA ILE A 125 13.46 -0.38 -2.27
C ILE A 125 14.27 0.13 -1.08
N TYR A 126 14.86 1.31 -1.20
CA TYR A 126 15.66 1.91 -0.14
C TYR A 126 15.53 3.42 -0.13
N CYS A 127 15.74 4.00 1.05
CA CYS A 127 15.76 5.43 1.25
C CYS A 127 17.21 5.93 1.27
N ILE A 128 17.49 6.89 0.39
CA ILE A 128 18.70 7.69 0.47
C ILE A 128 18.36 8.94 1.27
N HIS A 129 19.15 9.21 2.31
CA HIS A 129 19.04 10.42 3.10
C HIS A 129 20.40 11.12 3.05
N THR A 130 20.42 12.36 2.54
CA THR A 130 21.59 13.18 2.23
C THR A 130 21.84 14.29 3.26
N GLY A 131 21.07 14.36 4.34
CA GLY A 131 21.29 15.35 5.40
C GLY A 131 22.62 15.12 6.13
N GLU A 132 23.49 16.15 6.16
CA GLU A 132 24.81 16.11 6.82
C GLU A 132 24.76 16.48 8.32
N ASP A 133 23.71 17.17 8.78
CA ASP A 133 23.59 17.72 10.13
C ASP A 133 22.25 17.42 10.81
N GLU A 134 22.26 17.53 12.15
CA GLU A 134 21.23 17.40 13.22
C GLU A 134 19.72 17.38 12.89
N VAL A 135 19.26 16.72 11.82
CA VAL A 135 17.83 16.49 11.58
C VAL A 135 17.38 15.35 12.47
N LYS A 136 16.84 15.68 13.64
CA LYS A 136 16.42 14.67 14.62
C LYS A 136 15.25 13.82 14.12
N ILE A 137 14.34 14.39 13.32
CA ILE A 137 13.14 13.72 12.81
C ILE A 137 12.86 14.17 11.39
N ASP A 138 12.59 13.21 10.51
CA ASP A 138 12.23 13.38 9.11
C ASP A 138 11.13 12.39 8.73
N SER A 139 10.45 12.59 7.60
CA SER A 139 9.32 11.74 7.22
C SER A 139 9.03 11.66 5.73
N PHE A 140 8.45 10.53 5.33
CA PHE A 140 7.87 10.28 4.02
C PHE A 140 6.36 10.13 4.16
N GLU A 141 5.59 10.66 3.23
CA GLU A 141 4.15 10.38 3.11
C GLU A 141 3.94 9.45 1.92
N PHE A 142 3.34 8.29 2.21
CA PHE A 142 2.97 7.31 1.20
C PHE A 142 1.45 7.15 1.13
N GLU A 143 1.01 6.72 -0.04
CA GLU A 143 -0.31 6.18 -0.30
C GLU A 143 -0.17 4.74 -0.77
N VAL A 144 -1.05 3.87 -0.29
CA VAL A 144 -1.11 2.45 -0.64
C VAL A 144 -2.46 2.14 -1.25
N THR A 145 -2.47 1.34 -2.32
CA THR A 145 -3.71 0.88 -2.95
C THR A 145 -3.63 -0.58 -3.44
N ASP A 146 -4.78 -1.25 -3.35
CA ASP A 146 -5.13 -2.52 -3.99
C ASP A 146 -5.81 -2.32 -5.38
N GLY A 147 -6.00 -1.08 -5.80
CA GLY A 147 -6.74 -0.69 -7.01
C GLY A 147 -8.18 -0.21 -6.76
N TYR A 148 -8.72 -0.41 -5.56
CA TYR A 148 -10.07 -0.02 -5.16
C TYR A 148 -10.07 0.92 -3.94
N ASN A 149 -9.23 0.63 -2.96
CA ASN A 149 -9.11 1.30 -1.67
C ASN A 149 -7.78 2.05 -1.55
N LEU A 150 -7.77 3.12 -0.74
CA LEU A 150 -6.60 3.98 -0.54
C LEU A 150 -6.30 4.15 0.95
N VAL A 151 -5.03 3.96 1.32
CA VAL A 151 -4.53 4.14 2.68
C VAL A 151 -3.36 5.11 2.66
N PHE A 152 -3.45 6.19 3.46
CA PHE A 152 -2.36 7.16 3.62
C PHE A 152 -1.55 6.85 4.88
N LEU A 153 -0.23 6.90 4.76
CA LEU A 153 0.67 6.65 5.89
C LEU A 153 1.86 7.63 5.90
N THR A 154 2.27 8.01 7.11
CA THR A 154 3.48 8.80 7.33
C THR A 154 4.55 7.92 7.95
N PHE A 155 5.62 7.66 7.22
CA PHE A 155 6.77 6.92 7.73
C PHE A 155 7.80 7.88 8.32
N ARG A 156 8.15 7.70 9.60
CA ARG A 156 9.09 8.57 10.32
C ARG A 156 10.49 7.97 10.41
N VAL A 157 11.48 8.80 10.17
CA VAL A 157 12.91 8.50 10.31
C VAL A 157 13.49 9.41 11.39
N THR A 158 14.13 8.83 12.39
CA THR A 158 14.79 9.56 13.49
C THR A 158 16.30 9.36 13.37
N ILE A 159 17.08 10.43 13.47
CA ILE A 159 18.55 10.36 13.45
C ILE A 159 19.08 10.54 14.88
N THR A 160 19.97 9.64 15.29
CA THR A 160 20.67 9.72 16.58
C THR A 160 22.15 10.04 16.37
N ASP A 161 22.66 11.01 17.14
CA ASP A 161 24.09 11.29 17.20
C ASP A 161 24.84 10.10 17.79
N VAL A 162 25.90 9.68 17.10
CA VAL A 162 26.93 8.81 17.68
C VAL A 162 27.87 9.74 18.43
N ASP A 163 28.01 9.57 19.75
CA ASP A 163 28.93 10.35 20.58
C ASP A 163 30.39 10.07 20.16
N ASN A 164 30.85 10.75 19.11
CA ASN A 164 32.20 10.67 18.55
C ASN A 164 33.08 11.84 19.03
N LYS A 165 32.77 12.47 20.18
CA LYS A 165 33.67 13.47 20.77
C LYS A 165 34.99 12.78 21.16
N LYS A 166 36.02 12.94 20.31
CA LYS A 166 37.39 12.53 20.65
C LYS A 166 37.78 13.20 21.98
N PRO A 167 38.35 12.45 22.94
CA PRO A 167 38.84 13.06 24.16
C PRO A 167 39.91 14.11 23.80
N ILE A 168 39.71 15.33 24.29
CA ILE A 168 40.66 16.42 24.14
C ILE A 168 41.67 16.29 25.28
N LEU A 169 42.94 16.08 24.96
CA LEU A 169 44.02 16.10 25.94
C LEU A 169 44.42 17.56 26.21
N THR A 170 44.04 18.09 27.36
CA THR A 170 44.51 19.41 27.81
C THR A 170 45.80 19.20 28.61
N ILE A 171 46.95 19.61 28.07
CA ILE A 171 48.20 19.66 28.83
C ILE A 171 48.08 20.85 29.79
N GLY A 172 47.97 20.57 31.09
CA GLY A 172 48.11 21.59 32.11
C GLY A 172 49.59 21.94 32.26
N ASP A 173 49.90 23.24 32.24
CA ASP A 173 51.26 23.71 32.49
C ASP A 173 51.72 23.24 33.87
N LEU A 174 52.84 22.52 33.91
CA LEU A 174 53.52 22.13 35.15
C LEU A 174 54.14 23.39 35.76
N VAL A 175 53.51 23.91 36.81
CA VAL A 175 54.15 24.88 37.70
C VAL A 175 55.21 24.13 38.51
N ALA A 176 56.47 24.30 38.12
CA ALA A 176 57.60 23.92 38.97
C ALA A 176 57.74 24.98 40.08
N CYS A 177 57.42 24.61 41.31
CA CYS A 177 57.79 25.42 42.48
C CYS A 177 59.30 25.27 42.69
N GLY A 178 60.03 26.38 42.56
CA GLY A 178 61.44 26.52 42.98
C GLY A 178 61.58 26.85 44.46
#